data_AF-A0A843MHY9-F1
#
_entry.id   AF-A0A843MHY9-F1
#
_cell.length_a   1.000
_cell.length_b   1.000
_cell.length_c   1.000
_cell.angle_alpha   90.00
_cell.angle_beta   90.00
_cell.angle_gamma   90.00
#
_symmetry.space_group_name_H-M   'P 1'
#
loop_
_entity.id
_entity.type
_entity.pdbx_description
1 polymer ?
#
loop_
_entity_poly.entity_id
_entity_poly.type
_entity_poly.pdbx_seq_one_letter_code
_entity_poly.pdbx_strand_id
1 'polypeptide(L)'
;MIAKTLEKELNLEQWQVNKVIRLIDEGNTIPFIARYRKDVTGSLNDELLRKFDERLKYLRNLEDKKTKIIERIDNLGKLDDNLKNQILNAETLVELDDLYRPYKSKKRTRATIAKQKGLEPLASLILAQEVEEPVSKIAENYVTDEVKTPKEAIEGAQDIIAEIISDNSTFRKKIRQNTFYNGVIETKAKNKDESASGYEIYFNYSEKLSKIPPHRILAINRAENEGIIKVKVDIEEDDIIQYLKRHTLKNCSKVPEMIEYNPHTTPIITEAIEDSYKRLISPAIEREIRSYLTKKAEEKSIEVFAKNLSQLLMESPLSGKTILGWDPAFRTGCKLAVIDSTGKVLETSLIYPTEPQNKVKESEKVVLDLIKKYDVDVIAIGNGTASRESEEIVANIIKNTSVEYIIVNEAGASVYSASKLADEEFPDFNEGERSAVSIARRLQDPLAELVKIDPKSIGVGQYQHDMNQKQLNESLGGVVERVVNEVGVDLNTASSSLLNYVSGITKSTAKNIISYREENGKFNNRKELLNVKKLGKKTFEQCAGFVKIDNAEHPLDNTTIHPESYDAAVKLLDKLGYTLADIGS
;
A
#
# COMPACT_ATOMS: atom_id res chain seq x y z
N MET A 1 2.50 13.14 -23.33
CA MET A 1 3.01 11.77 -23.05
C MET A 1 2.12 11.07 -22.04
N ILE A 2 1.92 11.65 -20.85
CA ILE A 2 1.07 11.11 -19.77
C ILE A 2 -0.29 10.54 -20.25
N ALA A 3 -1.09 11.35 -20.97
CA ALA A 3 -2.42 10.92 -21.39
C ALA A 3 -2.40 9.68 -22.31
N LYS A 4 -1.47 9.62 -23.27
CA LYS A 4 -1.30 8.46 -24.17
C LYS A 4 -0.85 7.19 -23.41
N THR A 5 -0.02 7.36 -22.39
CA THR A 5 0.40 6.24 -21.53
C THR A 5 -0.78 5.68 -20.75
N LEU A 6 -1.59 6.55 -20.14
CA LEU A 6 -2.81 6.14 -19.41
C LEU A 6 -3.83 5.47 -20.34
N GLU A 7 -4.03 6.01 -21.53
CA GLU A 7 -4.89 5.44 -22.59
C GLU A 7 -4.50 3.98 -22.87
N LYS A 8 -3.22 3.73 -23.16
CA LYS A 8 -2.71 2.41 -23.51
C LYS A 8 -2.71 1.43 -22.34
N GLU A 9 -2.26 1.85 -21.16
CA GLU A 9 -2.10 0.97 -20.01
C GLU A 9 -3.42 0.59 -19.34
N LEU A 10 -4.38 1.51 -19.32
CA LEU A 10 -5.69 1.30 -18.70
C LEU A 10 -6.76 0.90 -19.73
N ASN A 11 -6.39 0.80 -21.01
CA ASN A 11 -7.29 0.48 -22.11
C ASN A 11 -8.52 1.40 -22.12
N LEU A 12 -8.26 2.71 -22.13
CA LEU A 12 -9.26 3.77 -22.11
C LEU A 12 -9.22 4.56 -23.40
N GLU A 13 -10.31 5.23 -23.74
CA GLU A 13 -10.32 6.16 -24.87
C GLU A 13 -9.66 7.50 -24.49
N GLN A 14 -8.98 8.13 -25.45
CA GLN A 14 -8.26 9.40 -25.23
C GLN A 14 -9.15 10.51 -24.62
N TRP A 15 -10.44 10.56 -25.01
CA TRP A 15 -11.39 11.54 -24.47
C TRP A 15 -11.72 11.26 -22.99
N GLN A 16 -11.83 9.99 -22.58
CA GLN A 16 -12.07 9.61 -21.19
C GLN A 16 -10.90 10.05 -20.31
N VAL A 17 -9.67 9.75 -20.75
CA VAL A 17 -8.43 10.13 -20.05
C VAL A 17 -8.40 11.65 -19.79
N ASN A 18 -8.66 12.46 -20.82
CA ASN A 18 -8.63 13.91 -20.69
C ASN A 18 -9.71 14.45 -19.74
N LYS A 19 -10.91 13.85 -19.77
CA LYS A 19 -12.01 14.22 -18.85
C LYS A 19 -11.68 13.86 -17.40
N VAL A 20 -11.14 12.67 -17.15
CA VAL A 20 -10.75 12.24 -15.80
C VAL A 20 -9.64 13.12 -15.24
N ILE A 21 -8.58 13.39 -16.03
CA ILE A 21 -7.50 14.32 -15.61
C ILE A 21 -8.08 15.67 -15.21
N ARG A 22 -8.97 16.23 -16.04
CA ARG A 22 -9.60 17.52 -15.76
C ARG A 22 -10.42 17.48 -14.46
N LEU A 23 -11.21 16.44 -14.24
CA LEU A 23 -12.01 16.30 -13.02
C LEU A 23 -11.13 16.19 -11.76
N ILE A 24 -10.03 15.44 -11.83
CA ILE A 24 -9.06 15.32 -10.73
C ILE A 24 -8.37 16.67 -10.47
N ASP A 25 -7.96 17.38 -11.51
CA ASP A 25 -7.30 18.69 -11.40
C ASP A 25 -8.24 19.79 -10.90
N GLU A 26 -9.54 19.67 -11.17
CA GLU A 26 -10.61 20.50 -10.58
C GLU A 26 -10.92 20.14 -9.11
N GLY A 27 -10.19 19.18 -8.53
CA GLY A 27 -10.29 18.77 -7.13
C GLY A 27 -11.49 17.90 -6.81
N ASN A 28 -12.08 17.20 -7.80
CA ASN A 28 -13.14 16.24 -7.54
C ASN A 28 -12.56 14.95 -6.93
N THR A 29 -13.25 14.39 -5.95
CA THR A 29 -12.84 13.13 -5.31
C THR A 29 -13.15 11.93 -6.23
N ILE A 30 -12.43 10.82 -6.03
CA ILE A 30 -12.68 9.60 -6.80
C ILE A 30 -14.10 9.05 -6.58
N PRO A 31 -14.63 8.96 -5.33
CA PRO A 31 -16.01 8.54 -5.12
C PRO A 31 -17.03 9.44 -5.85
N PHE A 32 -16.81 10.76 -5.84
CA PHE A 32 -17.69 11.71 -6.52
C PHE A 32 -17.67 11.51 -8.04
N ILE A 33 -16.49 11.37 -8.64
CA ILE A 33 -16.36 11.11 -10.08
C ILE A 33 -17.03 9.79 -10.45
N ALA A 34 -16.76 8.73 -9.69
CA ALA A 34 -17.28 7.39 -9.94
C ALA A 34 -18.81 7.31 -9.87
N ARG A 35 -19.45 8.12 -9.01
CA ARG A 35 -20.90 8.12 -8.83
C ARG A 35 -21.63 9.15 -9.70
N TYR A 36 -21.16 10.40 -9.71
CA TYR A 36 -21.92 11.54 -10.26
C TYR A 36 -21.36 12.09 -11.56
N ARG A 37 -20.24 11.58 -12.06
CA ARG A 37 -19.64 12.00 -13.35
C ARG A 37 -19.49 10.84 -14.33
N LYS A 38 -20.28 9.76 -14.17
CA LYS A 38 -20.28 8.58 -15.04
C LYS A 38 -20.46 8.95 -16.51
N ASP A 39 -21.43 9.80 -16.84
CA ASP A 39 -21.70 10.19 -18.23
C ASP A 39 -20.52 10.95 -18.86
N VAL A 40 -19.74 11.67 -18.04
CA VAL A 40 -18.58 12.47 -18.48
C VAL A 40 -17.34 11.59 -18.66
N THR A 41 -17.23 10.49 -17.91
CA THR A 41 -16.08 9.59 -17.94
C THR A 41 -16.32 8.34 -18.79
N GLY A 42 -17.53 8.09 -19.28
CA GLY A 42 -17.89 6.84 -19.95
C GLY A 42 -18.08 5.68 -18.97
N SER A 43 -18.65 5.97 -17.80
CA SER A 43 -19.00 4.99 -16.75
C SER A 43 -17.82 4.24 -16.15
N LEU A 44 -16.68 4.92 -15.97
CA LEU A 44 -15.55 4.35 -15.24
C LEU A 44 -15.92 4.10 -13.78
N ASN A 45 -15.57 2.91 -13.27
CA ASN A 45 -15.82 2.54 -11.89
C ASN A 45 -14.74 3.09 -10.94
N ASP A 46 -15.02 3.04 -9.63
CA ASP A 46 -14.13 3.57 -8.59
C ASP A 46 -12.74 2.90 -8.61
N GLU A 47 -12.68 1.57 -8.79
CA GLU A 47 -11.41 0.83 -8.83
C GLU A 47 -10.49 1.32 -9.97
N LEU A 48 -11.04 1.49 -11.16
CA LEU A 48 -10.28 1.95 -12.33
C LEU A 48 -9.86 3.42 -12.17
N LEU A 49 -10.70 4.26 -11.58
CA LEU A 49 -10.38 5.66 -11.30
C LEU A 49 -9.28 5.80 -10.24
N ARG A 50 -9.22 4.93 -9.24
CA ARG A 50 -8.10 4.91 -8.26
C ARG A 50 -6.79 4.49 -8.92
N LYS A 51 -6.81 3.41 -9.72
CA LYS A 51 -5.65 3.01 -10.54
C LYS A 51 -5.19 4.13 -11.46
N PHE A 52 -6.15 4.86 -12.04
CA PHE A 52 -5.89 6.03 -12.86
C PHE A 52 -5.19 7.15 -12.09
N ASP A 53 -5.70 7.54 -10.92
CA ASP A 53 -5.12 8.60 -10.10
C ASP A 53 -3.71 8.25 -9.60
N GLU A 54 -3.50 7.03 -9.12
CA GLU A 54 -2.19 6.53 -8.71
C GLU A 54 -1.19 6.58 -9.87
N ARG A 55 -1.60 6.09 -11.05
CA ARG A 55 -0.75 6.09 -12.24
C ARG A 55 -0.49 7.51 -12.76
N LEU A 56 -1.49 8.39 -12.72
CA LEU A 56 -1.34 9.80 -13.07
C LEU A 56 -0.31 10.50 -12.18
N LYS A 57 -0.38 10.30 -10.86
CA LYS A 57 0.61 10.81 -9.90
C LYS A 57 2.01 10.30 -10.17
N TYR A 58 2.16 8.99 -10.45
CA TYR A 58 3.44 8.41 -10.83
C TYR A 58 4.02 9.06 -12.09
N LEU A 59 3.21 9.18 -13.15
CA LEU A 59 3.65 9.73 -14.43
C LEU A 59 4.02 11.22 -14.32
N ARG A 60 3.27 12.00 -13.53
CA ARG A 60 3.61 13.40 -13.21
C ARG A 60 4.96 13.50 -12.52
N ASN A 61 5.21 12.64 -11.52
CA ASN A 61 6.50 12.58 -10.83
C ASN A 61 7.66 12.16 -11.77
N LEU A 62 7.40 11.23 -12.70
CA LEU A 62 8.38 10.84 -13.70
C LEU A 62 8.77 12.03 -14.61
N GLU A 63 7.80 12.76 -15.15
CA GLU A 63 8.03 13.92 -16.02
C GLU A 63 8.74 15.08 -15.29
N ASP A 64 8.36 15.36 -14.04
CA ASP A 64 9.06 16.34 -13.20
C ASP A 64 10.53 15.93 -12.96
N LYS A 65 10.77 14.64 -12.69
CA LYS A 65 12.14 14.13 -12.50
C LYS A 65 12.96 14.17 -13.79
N LYS A 66 12.37 13.87 -14.95
CA LYS A 66 13.04 14.01 -16.27
C LYS A 66 13.54 15.44 -16.47
N THR A 67 12.67 16.42 -16.22
CA THR A 67 12.99 17.85 -16.38
C THR A 67 14.17 18.25 -15.48
N LYS A 68 14.12 17.90 -14.18
CA LYS A 68 15.19 18.18 -13.22
C LYS A 68 16.52 17.51 -13.58
N ILE A 69 16.49 16.31 -14.17
CA ILE A 69 17.69 15.60 -14.61
C ILE A 69 18.31 16.29 -15.82
N ILE A 70 17.50 16.68 -16.81
CA ILE A 70 17.95 17.42 -17.99
C ILE A 70 18.66 18.71 -17.55
N GLU A 71 18.02 19.52 -16.70
CA GLU A 71 18.60 20.76 -16.17
C GLU A 71 19.93 20.53 -15.46
N ARG A 72 20.03 19.46 -14.65
CA ARG A 72 21.26 19.14 -13.92
C ARG A 72 22.40 18.73 -14.85
N ILE A 73 22.13 17.93 -15.88
CA ILE A 73 23.15 17.49 -16.83
C ILE A 73 23.58 18.65 -17.74
N ASP A 74 22.64 19.53 -18.12
CA ASP A 74 22.91 20.73 -18.91
C ASP A 74 23.81 21.71 -18.16
N ASN A 75 23.55 21.92 -16.87
CA ASN A 75 24.41 22.73 -15.99
C ASN A 75 25.85 22.20 -15.86
N LEU A 76 26.07 20.91 -16.13
CA LEU A 76 27.42 20.31 -16.17
C LEU A 76 28.10 20.45 -17.54
N GLY A 77 27.39 20.98 -18.55
CA GLY A 77 27.86 21.06 -19.94
C GLY A 77 28.04 19.68 -20.59
N LYS A 78 27.31 18.66 -20.10
CA LYS A 78 27.43 17.26 -20.55
C LYS A 78 26.17 16.73 -21.25
N LEU A 79 25.18 17.60 -21.48
CA LEU A 79 23.96 17.22 -22.17
C LEU A 79 24.19 17.25 -23.68
N ASP A 80 23.95 16.13 -24.35
CA ASP A 80 23.86 16.06 -25.80
C ASP A 80 22.43 15.68 -26.25
N ASP A 81 22.14 15.87 -27.54
CA ASP A 81 20.81 15.62 -28.10
C ASP A 81 20.39 14.14 -27.97
N ASN A 82 21.33 13.19 -28.04
CA ASN A 82 21.03 11.77 -27.92
C ASN A 82 20.61 11.44 -26.47
N LEU A 83 21.38 11.88 -25.48
CA LEU A 83 21.08 11.70 -24.06
C LEU A 83 19.78 12.40 -23.67
N LYS A 84 19.54 13.62 -24.17
CA LYS A 84 18.27 14.33 -23.97
C LYS A 84 17.11 13.51 -24.50
N ASN A 85 17.22 12.97 -25.71
CA ASN A 85 16.20 12.10 -26.29
C ASN A 85 16.00 10.80 -25.49
N GLN A 86 17.08 10.18 -24.99
CA GLN A 86 16.97 9.00 -24.12
C GLN A 86 16.22 9.31 -22.81
N ILE A 87 16.50 10.45 -22.18
CA ILE A 87 15.83 10.89 -20.95
C ILE A 87 14.35 11.16 -21.19
N LEU A 88 14.02 11.87 -22.28
CA LEU A 88 12.63 12.17 -22.64
C LEU A 88 11.82 10.89 -22.90
N ASN A 89 12.45 9.89 -23.53
CA ASN A 89 11.82 8.60 -23.85
C ASN A 89 11.87 7.57 -22.71
N ALA A 90 12.53 7.85 -21.59
CA ALA A 90 12.57 6.92 -20.46
C ALA A 90 11.16 6.67 -19.90
N GLU A 91 10.77 5.40 -19.79
CA GLU A 91 9.40 5.02 -19.38
C GLU A 91 9.26 4.78 -17.88
N THR A 92 10.39 4.60 -17.18
CA THR A 92 10.41 4.27 -15.75
C THR A 92 11.40 5.13 -14.98
N LEU A 93 11.12 5.33 -13.68
CA LEU A 93 12.06 6.00 -12.77
C LEU A 93 13.41 5.29 -12.68
N VAL A 94 13.44 3.97 -12.86
CA VAL A 94 14.67 3.16 -12.80
C VAL A 94 15.54 3.42 -14.03
N GLU A 95 14.95 3.40 -15.22
CA GLU A 95 15.66 3.72 -16.47
C GLU A 95 16.20 5.16 -16.44
N LEU A 96 15.39 6.08 -15.91
CA LEU A 96 15.80 7.47 -15.72
C LEU A 96 16.96 7.61 -14.72
N ASP A 97 16.94 6.85 -13.61
CA ASP A 97 18.05 6.82 -12.64
C ASP A 97 19.31 6.19 -13.23
N ASP A 98 19.18 5.18 -14.09
CA ASP A 98 20.30 4.55 -14.81
C ASP A 98 20.96 5.54 -15.78
N LEU A 99 20.17 6.32 -16.53
CA LEU A 99 20.68 7.38 -17.43
C LEU A 99 21.36 8.52 -16.68
N TYR A 100 20.86 8.89 -15.51
CA TYR A 100 21.42 9.98 -14.70
C TYR A 100 22.66 9.56 -13.89
N ARG A 101 22.89 8.26 -13.69
CA ARG A 101 23.94 7.71 -12.82
C ARG A 101 25.34 8.27 -13.07
N PRO A 102 25.81 8.41 -14.33
CA PRO A 102 27.15 8.93 -14.62
C PRO A 102 27.36 10.40 -14.19
N TYR A 103 26.27 11.16 -14.06
CA TYR A 103 26.28 12.60 -13.77
C TYR A 103 25.98 12.91 -12.30
N LYS A 104 25.60 11.89 -11.53
CA LYS A 104 25.26 12.05 -10.12
C LYS A 104 26.54 12.28 -9.31
N SER A 105 26.53 13.29 -8.43
CA SER A 105 27.62 13.47 -7.46
C SER A 105 27.75 12.23 -6.57
N LYS A 106 28.94 11.61 -6.56
CA LYS A 106 29.23 10.37 -5.82
C LYS A 106 30.05 10.66 -4.57
N LYS A 107 29.71 9.99 -3.47
CA LYS A 107 30.54 9.98 -2.26
C LYS A 107 31.82 9.17 -2.53
N ARG A 108 32.98 9.69 -2.13
CA ARG A 108 34.33 9.09 -2.16
C ARG A 108 34.40 7.58 -2.50
N THR A 109 34.26 7.23 -3.79
CA THR A 109 34.44 5.87 -4.35
C THR A 109 35.91 5.65 -4.70
N ARG A 110 36.30 4.38 -4.93
CA ARG A 110 37.65 4.06 -5.41
C ARG A 110 37.98 4.80 -6.71
N ALA A 111 37.04 4.85 -7.66
CA ALA A 111 37.18 5.62 -8.88
C ALA A 111 37.36 7.13 -8.62
N THR A 112 36.56 7.75 -7.74
CA THR A 112 36.74 9.18 -7.43
C THR A 112 38.08 9.48 -6.76
N ILE A 113 38.59 8.56 -5.92
CA ILE A 113 39.93 8.69 -5.32
C ILE A 113 41.00 8.59 -6.42
N ALA A 114 40.87 7.62 -7.33
CA ALA A 114 41.80 7.48 -8.46
C ALA A 114 41.76 8.70 -9.40
N LYS A 115 40.59 9.29 -9.64
CA LYS A 115 40.45 10.55 -10.40
C LYS A 115 41.14 11.72 -9.69
N GLN A 116 40.99 11.85 -8.37
CA GLN A 116 41.67 12.86 -7.57
C GLN A 116 43.20 12.72 -7.63
N LYS A 117 43.70 11.48 -7.69
CA LYS A 117 45.12 11.15 -7.90
C LYS A 117 45.60 11.38 -9.34
N GLY A 118 44.76 11.90 -10.25
CA GLY A 118 45.14 12.20 -11.63
C GLY A 118 45.18 11.01 -12.58
N LEU A 119 44.54 9.88 -12.25
CA LEU A 119 44.59 8.64 -13.06
C LEU A 119 43.53 8.55 -14.16
N GLU A 120 42.68 9.56 -14.32
CA GLU A 120 41.64 9.59 -15.36
C GLU A 120 42.19 9.55 -16.81
N PRO A 121 43.31 10.24 -17.15
CA PRO A 121 43.90 10.13 -18.48
C PRO A 121 44.43 8.71 -18.77
N LEU A 122 45.03 8.03 -17.78
CA LEU A 122 45.48 6.64 -17.92
C LEU A 122 44.30 5.70 -18.17
N ALA A 123 43.20 5.84 -17.41
CA ALA A 123 41.98 5.06 -17.62
C ALA A 123 41.39 5.28 -19.02
N SER A 124 41.38 6.54 -19.50
CA SER A 124 40.89 6.90 -20.84
C SER A 124 41.73 6.28 -21.95
N LEU A 125 43.06 6.28 -21.78
CA LEU A 125 44.01 5.67 -22.71
C LEU A 125 43.86 4.14 -22.76
N ILE A 126 43.66 3.48 -21.62
CA ILE A 126 43.39 2.04 -21.56
C ILE A 126 42.05 1.73 -22.27
N LEU A 127 40.99 2.51 -22.02
CA LEU A 127 39.68 2.34 -22.67
C LEU A 127 39.69 2.60 -24.18
N ALA A 128 40.58 3.48 -24.65
CA ALA A 128 40.77 3.71 -26.09
C ALA A 128 41.21 2.42 -26.80
N GLN A 129 42.03 1.58 -26.13
CA GLN A 129 42.56 0.29 -26.64
C GLN A 129 43.49 0.43 -27.86
N GLU A 130 44.12 1.59 -28.00
CA GLU A 130 44.95 1.96 -29.17
C GLU A 130 46.45 2.05 -28.82
N VAL A 131 46.86 1.50 -27.67
CA VAL A 131 48.26 1.56 -27.22
C VAL A 131 49.14 0.54 -27.94
N GLU A 132 50.35 0.95 -28.30
CA GLU A 132 51.34 0.09 -28.98
C GLU A 132 52.40 -0.49 -28.03
N GLU A 133 52.41 -0.05 -26.77
CA GLU A 133 53.36 -0.52 -25.76
C GLU A 133 52.64 -1.02 -24.49
N PRO A 134 53.31 -1.84 -23.65
CA PRO A 134 52.74 -2.32 -22.40
C PRO A 134 52.28 -1.15 -21.52
N VAL A 135 51.02 -1.23 -21.04
CA VAL A 135 50.44 -0.21 -20.16
C VAL A 135 51.29 0.02 -18.90
N SER A 136 52.06 -0.98 -18.45
CA SER A 136 53.00 -0.83 -17.34
C SER A 136 54.06 0.26 -17.58
N LYS A 137 54.52 0.45 -18.82
CA LYS A 137 55.46 1.52 -19.18
C LYS A 137 54.78 2.88 -19.20
N ILE A 138 53.60 2.95 -19.81
CA ILE A 138 52.80 4.18 -19.88
C ILE A 138 52.44 4.65 -18.46
N ALA A 139 52.13 3.72 -17.56
CA ALA A 139 51.79 3.96 -16.17
C ALA A 139 52.95 4.55 -15.34
N GLU A 140 54.22 4.43 -15.77
CA GLU A 140 55.36 5.09 -15.12
C GLU A 140 55.21 6.62 -15.12
N ASN A 141 54.59 7.18 -16.16
CA ASN A 141 54.33 8.62 -16.26
C ASN A 141 53.25 9.13 -15.28
N TYR A 142 52.57 8.23 -14.58
CA TYR A 142 51.50 8.55 -13.63
C TYR A 142 51.90 8.28 -12.18
N VAL A 143 53.17 7.97 -11.93
CA VAL A 143 53.74 7.83 -10.58
C VAL A 143 53.91 9.21 -9.96
N THR A 144 53.37 9.39 -8.75
CA THR A 144 53.39 10.64 -7.98
C THR A 144 53.62 10.34 -6.51
N ASP A 145 53.70 11.36 -5.64
CA ASP A 145 53.78 11.16 -4.18
C ASP A 145 52.54 10.41 -3.64
N GLU A 146 51.40 10.54 -4.31
CA GLU A 146 50.15 9.86 -3.96
C GLU A 146 49.95 8.51 -4.65
N VAL A 147 50.71 8.22 -5.73
CA VAL A 147 50.66 6.98 -6.52
C VAL A 147 52.07 6.42 -6.62
N LYS A 148 52.42 5.46 -5.75
CA LYS A 148 53.82 5.09 -5.49
C LYS A 148 54.43 4.18 -6.55
N THR A 149 53.59 3.51 -7.35
CA THR A 149 54.06 2.52 -8.33
C THR A 149 53.20 2.52 -9.61
N PRO A 150 53.75 2.09 -10.76
CA PRO A 150 52.96 1.88 -11.97
C PRO A 150 51.80 0.92 -11.76
N LYS A 151 51.97 -0.08 -10.87
CA LYS A 151 50.91 -1.00 -10.49
C LYS A 151 49.74 -0.29 -9.81
N GLU A 152 50.02 0.59 -8.84
CA GLU A 152 48.98 1.40 -8.16
C GLU A 152 48.25 2.32 -9.17
N ALA A 153 48.97 2.86 -10.15
CA ALA A 153 48.38 3.66 -11.23
C ALA A 153 47.40 2.82 -12.08
N ILE A 154 47.78 1.59 -12.45
CA ILE A 154 46.92 0.67 -13.20
C ILE A 154 45.70 0.26 -12.38
N GLU A 155 45.86 -0.10 -11.10
CA GLU A 155 44.76 -0.45 -10.20
C GLU A 155 43.76 0.71 -10.06
N GLY A 156 44.25 1.95 -9.90
CA GLY A 156 43.39 3.13 -9.86
C GLY A 156 42.70 3.40 -11.19
N ALA A 157 43.37 3.18 -12.32
CA ALA A 157 42.74 3.25 -13.63
C ALA A 157 41.66 2.16 -13.82
N GLN A 158 41.90 0.94 -13.35
CA GLN A 158 40.91 -0.16 -13.33
C GLN A 158 39.69 0.20 -12.51
N ASP A 159 39.85 0.83 -11.33
CA ASP A 159 38.72 1.28 -10.52
C ASP A 159 37.85 2.32 -11.27
N ILE A 160 38.46 3.21 -12.06
CA ILE A 160 37.74 4.16 -12.91
C ILE A 160 36.98 3.42 -14.03
N ILE A 161 37.65 2.49 -14.71
CA ILE A 161 37.07 1.68 -15.79
C ILE A 161 35.89 0.84 -15.27
N ALA A 162 36.05 0.21 -14.12
CA ALA A 162 35.00 -0.59 -13.51
C ALA A 162 33.76 0.25 -13.18
N GLU A 163 33.95 1.49 -12.71
CA GLU A 163 32.85 2.40 -12.46
C GLU A 163 32.15 2.86 -13.75
N ILE A 164 32.90 3.12 -14.83
CA ILE A 164 32.36 3.46 -16.15
C ILE A 164 31.50 2.33 -16.70
N ILE A 165 31.97 1.07 -16.61
CA ILE A 165 31.23 -0.11 -17.05
C ILE A 165 29.95 -0.29 -16.22
N SER A 166 30.05 -0.15 -14.89
CA SER A 166 28.91 -0.27 -13.97
C SER A 166 27.83 0.79 -14.17
N ASP A 167 28.20 1.99 -14.61
CA ASP A 167 27.28 3.09 -14.87
C ASP A 167 26.63 3.04 -16.26
N ASN A 168 27.05 2.13 -17.13
CA ASN A 168 26.47 2.00 -18.46
C ASN A 168 25.02 1.49 -18.38
N SER A 169 24.07 2.37 -18.72
CA SER A 169 22.62 2.08 -18.65
C SER A 169 22.20 0.87 -19.50
N THR A 170 22.83 0.67 -20.65
CA THR A 170 22.54 -0.46 -21.55
C THR A 170 22.98 -1.79 -20.92
N PHE A 171 24.17 -1.82 -20.29
CA PHE A 171 24.64 -2.99 -19.58
C PHE A 171 23.74 -3.32 -18.39
N ARG A 172 23.40 -2.32 -17.56
CA ARG A 172 22.50 -2.53 -16.41
C ARG A 172 21.14 -3.08 -16.86
N LYS A 173 20.53 -2.49 -17.90
CA LYS A 173 19.25 -2.95 -18.45
C LYS A 173 19.30 -4.41 -18.90
N LYS A 174 20.31 -4.79 -19.68
CA LYS A 174 20.45 -6.17 -20.19
C LYS A 174 20.73 -7.18 -19.08
N ILE A 175 21.63 -6.85 -18.16
CA ILE A 175 21.98 -7.74 -17.04
C ILE A 175 20.77 -7.91 -16.12
N ARG A 176 20.05 -6.83 -15.80
CA ARG A 176 18.84 -6.88 -14.95
C ARG A 176 17.79 -7.81 -15.55
N GLN A 177 17.54 -7.70 -16.86
CA GLN A 177 16.63 -8.59 -17.57
C GLN A 177 17.11 -10.04 -17.52
N ASN A 178 18.39 -10.30 -17.80
CA ASN A 178 18.96 -11.64 -17.77
C ASN A 178 18.86 -12.27 -16.37
N THR A 179 19.25 -11.53 -15.32
CA THR A 179 19.15 -11.96 -13.93
C THR A 179 17.70 -12.26 -13.53
N PHE A 180 16.73 -11.42 -13.91
CA PHE A 180 15.33 -11.69 -13.59
C PHE A 180 14.77 -12.94 -14.29
N TYR A 181 15.12 -13.15 -15.57
CA TYR A 181 14.57 -14.26 -16.34
C TYR A 181 15.32 -15.57 -16.17
N ASN A 182 16.60 -15.55 -15.80
CA ASN A 182 17.44 -16.77 -15.74
C ASN A 182 18.02 -17.03 -14.35
N GLY A 183 18.05 -16.03 -13.47
CA GLY A 183 18.52 -16.20 -12.09
C GLY A 183 17.51 -16.90 -11.19
N VAL A 184 18.02 -17.40 -10.07
CA VAL A 184 17.27 -18.05 -9.00
C VAL A 184 17.46 -17.28 -7.70
N ILE A 185 16.44 -17.28 -6.85
CA ILE A 185 16.58 -16.88 -5.45
C ILE A 185 16.94 -18.13 -4.66
N GLU A 186 18.02 -18.07 -3.89
CA GLU A 186 18.46 -19.14 -3.01
C GLU A 186 18.38 -18.71 -1.56
N THR A 187 17.93 -19.62 -0.70
CA THR A 187 17.92 -19.41 0.75
C THR A 187 18.68 -20.52 1.46
N LYS A 188 19.39 -20.13 2.53
CA LYS A 188 20.12 -21.05 3.41
C LYS A 188 19.85 -20.74 4.87
N ALA A 189 19.63 -21.76 5.68
CA ALA A 189 19.46 -21.61 7.12
C ALA A 189 20.68 -20.95 7.78
N LYS A 190 20.43 -20.00 8.68
CA LYS A 190 21.39 -19.37 9.58
C LYS A 190 21.20 -19.84 11.01
N ASN A 191 19.94 -20.00 11.45
CA ASN A 191 19.57 -20.58 12.74
C ASN A 191 18.50 -21.67 12.54
N LYS A 192 18.53 -22.74 13.36
CA LYS A 192 17.61 -23.89 13.32
C LYS A 192 16.94 -24.18 14.69
N ASP A 193 16.90 -23.20 15.59
CA ASP A 193 16.28 -23.33 16.92
C ASP A 193 14.73 -23.35 16.84
N GLU A 194 14.03 -23.47 17.97
CA GLU A 194 12.55 -23.47 18.05
C GLU A 194 11.90 -22.23 17.39
N SER A 195 12.58 -21.08 17.38
CA SER A 195 12.13 -19.87 16.68
C SER A 195 12.10 -20.01 15.15
N ALA A 196 12.73 -21.04 14.60
CA ALA A 196 12.75 -21.36 13.17
C ALA A 196 11.59 -22.29 12.74
N SER A 197 10.75 -22.71 13.69
CA SER A 197 9.58 -23.56 13.46
C SER A 197 8.62 -22.91 12.44
N GLY A 198 8.34 -23.60 11.34
CA GLY A 198 7.49 -23.12 10.24
C GLY A 198 8.24 -22.57 9.02
N TYR A 199 9.58 -22.43 9.07
CA TYR A 199 10.40 -22.00 7.93
C TYR A 199 11.28 -23.11 7.35
N GLU A 200 11.06 -24.37 7.73
CA GLU A 200 11.91 -25.51 7.37
C GLU A 200 12.01 -25.68 5.85
N ILE A 201 10.92 -25.39 5.13
CA ILE A 201 10.87 -25.44 3.66
C ILE A 201 11.82 -24.43 3.00
N TYR A 202 12.27 -23.39 3.73
CA TYR A 202 13.18 -22.35 3.26
C TYR A 202 14.62 -22.52 3.78
N PHE A 203 14.96 -23.63 4.46
CA PHE A 203 16.32 -23.84 4.96
C PHE A 203 17.34 -24.19 3.87
N ASN A 204 16.89 -24.80 2.79
CA ASN A 204 17.69 -25.05 1.59
C ASN A 204 16.75 -24.99 0.38
N TYR A 205 16.44 -23.78 -0.07
CA TYR A 205 15.44 -23.53 -1.09
C TYR A 205 16.05 -22.79 -2.27
N SER A 206 15.59 -23.11 -3.47
CA SER A 206 15.97 -22.44 -4.70
C SER A 206 14.76 -22.39 -5.64
N GLU A 207 14.43 -21.20 -6.15
CA GLU A 207 13.36 -21.02 -7.12
C GLU A 207 13.69 -19.93 -8.13
N LYS A 208 13.19 -20.07 -9.35
CA LYS A 208 13.39 -19.09 -10.42
C LYS A 208 12.74 -17.75 -10.12
N LEU A 209 13.49 -16.65 -10.24
CA LEU A 209 13.03 -15.29 -9.90
C LEU A 209 11.77 -14.85 -10.67
N SER A 210 11.63 -15.25 -11.94
CA SER A 210 10.47 -14.93 -12.76
C SER A 210 9.22 -15.76 -12.46
N LYS A 211 9.34 -16.85 -11.66
CA LYS A 211 8.25 -17.78 -11.37
C LYS A 211 7.82 -17.80 -9.90
N ILE A 212 8.63 -17.26 -8.99
CA ILE A 212 8.34 -17.29 -7.56
C ILE A 212 7.01 -16.59 -7.22
N PRO A 213 6.10 -17.26 -6.49
CA PRO A 213 4.85 -16.67 -6.05
C PRO A 213 5.03 -15.53 -5.02
N PRO A 214 4.18 -14.49 -5.04
CA PRO A 214 4.15 -13.40 -4.05
C PRO A 214 4.25 -13.82 -2.58
N HIS A 215 3.42 -14.78 -2.13
CA HIS A 215 3.37 -15.18 -0.72
C HIS A 215 4.71 -15.79 -0.24
N ARG A 216 5.46 -16.45 -1.11
CA ARG A 216 6.78 -16.99 -0.76
C ARG A 216 7.83 -15.90 -0.61
N ILE A 217 7.76 -14.85 -1.43
CA ILE A 217 8.63 -13.67 -1.27
C ILE A 217 8.42 -13.04 0.11
N LEU A 218 7.16 -12.88 0.55
CA LEU A 218 6.88 -12.34 1.89
C LEU A 218 7.39 -13.26 2.99
N ALA A 219 7.18 -14.57 2.88
CA ALA A 219 7.69 -15.54 3.84
C ALA A 219 9.23 -15.55 3.93
N ILE A 220 9.92 -15.53 2.77
CA ILE A 220 11.38 -15.46 2.69
C ILE A 220 11.89 -14.16 3.31
N ASN A 221 11.29 -13.02 2.99
CA ASN A 221 11.68 -11.73 3.55
C ASN A 221 11.48 -11.69 5.07
N ARG A 222 10.36 -12.21 5.58
CA ARG A 222 10.12 -12.31 7.03
C ARG A 222 11.18 -13.17 7.72
N ALA A 223 11.43 -14.37 7.20
CA ALA A 223 12.44 -15.28 7.74
C ALA A 223 13.86 -14.69 7.71
N GLU A 224 14.19 -13.89 6.69
CA GLU A 224 15.46 -13.18 6.62
C GLU A 224 15.54 -12.04 7.65
N ASN A 225 14.46 -11.26 7.81
CA ASN A 225 14.38 -10.18 8.80
C ASN A 225 14.47 -10.71 10.24
N GLU A 226 13.90 -11.88 10.50
CA GLU A 226 14.02 -12.60 11.79
C GLU A 226 15.39 -13.27 11.97
N GLY A 227 16.25 -13.23 10.95
CA GLY A 227 17.62 -13.76 11.01
C GLY A 227 17.71 -15.29 10.94
N ILE A 228 16.64 -15.97 10.52
CA ILE A 228 16.52 -17.43 10.45
C ILE A 228 17.21 -17.96 9.19
N ILE A 229 17.10 -17.24 8.07
CA ILE A 229 17.72 -17.59 6.79
C ILE A 229 18.62 -16.45 6.26
N LYS A 230 19.48 -16.80 5.31
CA LYS A 230 20.16 -15.86 4.41
C LYS A 230 19.59 -16.04 3.01
N VAL A 231 19.41 -14.94 2.29
CA VAL A 231 18.90 -14.93 0.92
C VAL A 231 19.97 -14.38 -0.01
N LYS A 232 20.14 -15.00 -1.18
CA LYS A 232 20.94 -14.44 -2.28
C LYS A 232 20.24 -14.66 -3.62
N VAL A 233 20.61 -13.86 -4.60
CA VAL A 233 20.27 -14.11 -6.01
C VAL A 233 21.46 -14.76 -6.69
N ASP A 234 21.24 -15.87 -7.37
CA ASP A 234 22.26 -16.65 -8.07
C ASP A 234 21.98 -16.68 -9.58
N ILE A 235 23.03 -16.55 -10.39
CA ILE A 235 22.98 -16.63 -11.86
C ILE A 235 24.37 -17.02 -12.38
N GLU A 236 24.38 -17.74 -13.51
CA GLU A 236 25.59 -18.01 -14.30
C GLU A 236 26.30 -16.70 -14.70
N GLU A 237 27.47 -16.42 -14.11
CA GLU A 237 28.19 -15.17 -14.32
C GLU A 237 28.89 -15.13 -15.68
N ASP A 238 29.33 -16.27 -16.20
CA ASP A 238 30.16 -16.37 -17.39
C ASP A 238 29.51 -15.74 -18.62
N ASP A 239 28.21 -15.95 -18.81
CA ASP A 239 27.44 -15.34 -19.90
C ASP A 239 27.38 -13.81 -19.80
N ILE A 240 27.30 -13.28 -18.58
CA ILE A 240 27.28 -11.84 -18.31
C ILE A 240 28.66 -11.24 -18.54
N ILE A 241 29.72 -11.88 -18.05
CA ILE A 241 31.09 -11.44 -18.26
C ILE A 241 31.45 -11.48 -19.75
N GLN A 242 31.06 -12.54 -20.47
CA GLN A 242 31.22 -12.62 -21.92
C GLN A 242 30.44 -11.52 -22.66
N TYR A 243 29.22 -11.23 -22.23
CA TYR A 243 28.45 -10.11 -22.77
C TYR A 243 29.18 -8.78 -22.58
N LEU A 244 29.68 -8.50 -21.37
CA LEU A 244 30.43 -7.27 -21.09
C LEU A 244 31.73 -7.19 -21.91
N LYS A 245 32.48 -8.31 -22.02
CA LYS A 245 33.69 -8.39 -22.85
C LYS A 245 33.39 -8.04 -24.31
N ARG A 246 32.37 -8.67 -24.92
CA ARG A 246 31.96 -8.40 -26.31
C ARG A 246 31.58 -6.94 -26.60
N HIS A 247 31.09 -6.22 -25.60
CA HIS A 247 30.63 -4.82 -25.77
C HIS A 247 31.60 -3.78 -25.23
N THR A 248 32.72 -4.21 -24.62
CA THR A 248 33.74 -3.29 -24.07
C THR A 248 35.07 -3.43 -24.82
N LEU A 249 35.46 -4.66 -25.20
CA LEU A 249 36.67 -4.89 -25.98
C LEU A 249 36.46 -4.52 -27.44
N LYS A 250 37.41 -3.77 -28.01
CA LYS A 250 37.38 -3.36 -29.42
C LYS A 250 38.17 -4.34 -30.27
N ASN A 251 37.56 -4.82 -31.35
CA ASN A 251 38.29 -5.59 -32.35
C ASN A 251 39.30 -4.66 -33.06
N CYS A 252 40.59 -4.96 -32.92
CA CYS A 252 41.67 -4.24 -33.61
C CYS A 252 42.20 -5.01 -34.83
N SER A 253 41.57 -6.13 -35.20
CA SER A 253 41.98 -6.88 -36.38
C SER A 253 41.80 -6.05 -37.65
N LYS A 254 42.81 -6.12 -38.52
CA LYS A 254 42.74 -5.56 -39.88
C LYS A 254 41.95 -6.45 -40.84
N VAL A 255 41.60 -7.67 -40.41
CA VAL A 255 40.84 -8.64 -41.20
C VAL A 255 39.40 -8.69 -40.66
N PRO A 256 38.37 -8.37 -41.46
CA PRO A 256 36.98 -8.28 -40.99
C PRO A 256 36.43 -9.56 -40.33
N GLU A 257 36.98 -10.72 -40.70
CA GLU A 257 36.54 -12.05 -40.25
C GLU A 257 37.31 -12.56 -39.01
N MET A 258 38.34 -11.82 -38.57
CA MET A 258 39.13 -12.18 -37.39
C MET A 258 38.84 -11.23 -36.23
N ILE A 259 38.86 -11.79 -35.03
CA ILE A 259 38.79 -11.02 -33.79
C ILE A 259 40.17 -11.02 -33.17
N GLU A 260 40.76 -9.84 -33.09
CA GLU A 260 42.02 -9.59 -32.40
C GLU A 260 41.80 -8.46 -31.41
N TYR A 261 42.28 -8.63 -30.19
CA TYR A 261 42.17 -7.61 -29.14
C TYR A 261 43.56 -7.12 -28.77
N ASN A 262 43.66 -5.85 -28.36
CA ASN A 262 44.93 -5.26 -27.98
C ASN A 262 45.54 -6.01 -26.76
N PRO A 263 46.70 -6.66 -26.89
CA PRO A 263 47.26 -7.50 -25.83
C PRO A 263 47.72 -6.70 -24.60
N HIS A 264 47.96 -5.39 -24.75
CA HIS A 264 48.44 -4.53 -23.67
C HIS A 264 47.32 -4.00 -22.78
N THR A 265 46.09 -3.87 -23.29
CA THR A 265 44.94 -3.36 -22.53
C THR A 265 43.93 -4.45 -22.16
N THR A 266 43.83 -5.53 -22.95
CA THR A 266 42.80 -6.57 -22.77
C THR A 266 42.80 -7.23 -21.39
N PRO A 267 43.96 -7.62 -20.80
CA PRO A 267 43.97 -8.19 -19.45
C PRO A 267 43.43 -7.22 -18.39
N ILE A 268 43.85 -5.95 -18.47
CA ILE A 268 43.47 -4.89 -17.53
C ILE A 268 41.98 -4.59 -17.60
N ILE A 269 41.42 -4.49 -18.81
CA ILE A 269 39.99 -4.26 -19.04
C ILE A 269 39.18 -5.49 -18.60
N THR A 270 39.68 -6.70 -18.84
CA THR A 270 39.02 -7.94 -18.40
C THR A 270 38.88 -8.01 -16.89
N GLU A 271 39.95 -7.71 -16.16
CA GLU A 271 39.93 -7.62 -14.69
C GLU A 271 38.95 -6.53 -14.21
N ALA A 272 38.94 -5.36 -14.87
CA ALA A 272 38.01 -4.29 -14.55
C ALA A 272 36.55 -4.64 -14.83
N ILE A 273 36.26 -5.45 -15.87
CA ILE A 273 34.91 -5.99 -16.16
C ILE A 273 34.46 -6.92 -15.03
N GLU A 274 35.33 -7.83 -14.60
CA GLU A 274 35.02 -8.81 -13.55
C GLU A 274 34.78 -8.11 -12.21
N ASP A 275 35.64 -7.15 -11.85
CA ASP A 275 35.46 -6.32 -10.66
C ASP A 275 34.19 -5.46 -10.75
N SER A 276 33.94 -4.80 -11.90
CA SER A 276 32.70 -4.05 -12.14
C SER A 276 31.46 -4.89 -11.90
N TYR A 277 31.42 -6.10 -12.47
CA TYR A 277 30.27 -6.98 -12.32
C TYR A 277 30.09 -7.41 -10.86
N LYS A 278 31.13 -8.00 -10.25
CA LYS A 278 31.04 -8.59 -8.91
C LYS A 278 30.83 -7.55 -7.81
N ARG A 279 31.54 -6.42 -7.87
CA ARG A 279 31.53 -5.41 -6.80
C ARG A 279 30.40 -4.39 -6.96
N LEU A 280 30.03 -4.03 -8.19
CA LEU A 280 29.16 -2.88 -8.44
C LEU A 280 27.82 -3.26 -9.08
N ILE A 281 27.82 -4.04 -10.17
CA ILE A 281 26.60 -4.35 -10.93
C ILE A 281 25.74 -5.38 -10.21
N SER A 282 26.30 -6.56 -9.88
CA SER A 282 25.57 -7.68 -9.30
C SER A 282 24.86 -7.32 -7.99
N PRO A 283 25.53 -6.72 -6.97
CA PRO A 283 24.86 -6.34 -5.72
C PRO A 283 23.80 -5.24 -5.89
N ALA A 284 23.92 -4.41 -6.92
CA ALA A 284 22.92 -3.38 -7.21
C ALA A 284 21.69 -3.99 -7.89
N ILE A 285 21.89 -4.87 -8.88
CA ILE A 285 20.81 -5.55 -9.60
C ILE A 285 20.06 -6.52 -8.68
N GLU A 286 20.76 -7.24 -7.80
CA GLU A 286 20.13 -8.08 -6.79
C GLU A 286 19.16 -7.27 -5.93
N ARG A 287 19.61 -6.14 -5.35
CA ARG A 287 18.75 -5.26 -4.56
C ARG A 287 17.55 -4.74 -5.34
N GLU A 288 17.76 -4.35 -6.59
CA GLU A 288 16.71 -3.85 -7.47
C GLU A 288 15.66 -4.93 -7.79
N ILE A 289 16.08 -6.16 -8.10
CA ILE A 289 15.19 -7.30 -8.35
C ILE A 289 14.45 -7.70 -7.08
N ARG A 290 15.14 -7.82 -5.95
CA ARG A 290 14.50 -8.14 -4.67
C ARG A 290 13.48 -7.09 -4.29
N SER A 291 13.80 -5.80 -4.43
CA SER A 291 12.86 -4.70 -4.19
C SER A 291 11.63 -4.77 -5.10
N TYR A 292 11.83 -5.09 -6.39
CA TYR A 292 10.72 -5.28 -7.34
C TYR A 292 9.83 -6.46 -6.95
N LEU A 293 10.40 -7.61 -6.60
CA LEU A 293 9.66 -8.79 -6.17
C LEU A 293 8.88 -8.53 -4.87
N THR A 294 9.52 -7.86 -3.89
CA THR A 294 8.85 -7.44 -2.65
C THR A 294 7.67 -6.53 -2.96
N LYS A 295 7.86 -5.46 -3.74
CA LYS A 295 6.79 -4.53 -4.09
C LYS A 295 5.62 -5.23 -4.78
N LYS A 296 5.91 -6.10 -5.76
CA LYS A 296 4.87 -6.89 -6.45
C LYS A 296 4.13 -7.83 -5.49
N ALA A 297 4.86 -8.41 -4.53
CA ALA A 297 4.25 -9.28 -3.53
C ALA A 297 3.35 -8.51 -2.57
N GLU A 298 3.81 -7.35 -2.12
CA GLU A 298 3.05 -6.44 -1.26
C GLU A 298 1.78 -5.94 -1.94
N GLU A 299 1.86 -5.49 -3.20
CA GLU A 299 0.69 -5.07 -3.99
C GLU A 299 -0.36 -6.18 -4.05
N LYS A 300 0.06 -7.43 -4.31
CA LYS A 300 -0.88 -8.53 -4.39
C LYS A 300 -1.53 -8.88 -3.05
N SER A 301 -0.78 -8.81 -1.96
CA SER A 301 -1.32 -9.03 -0.62
C SER A 301 -2.27 -7.92 -0.19
N ILE A 302 -1.97 -6.66 -0.52
CA ILE A 302 -2.86 -5.52 -0.27
C ILE A 302 -4.19 -5.70 -0.99
N GLU A 303 -4.21 -6.19 -2.24
CA GLU A 303 -5.47 -6.47 -2.95
C GLU A 303 -6.36 -7.46 -2.19
N VAL A 304 -5.76 -8.52 -1.63
CA VAL A 304 -6.50 -9.52 -0.84
C VAL A 304 -7.03 -8.90 0.45
N PHE A 305 -6.20 -8.12 1.14
CA PHE A 305 -6.58 -7.43 2.38
C PHE A 305 -7.68 -6.40 2.14
N ALA A 306 -7.60 -5.65 1.04
CA ALA A 306 -8.61 -4.70 0.62
C ALA A 306 -9.96 -5.38 0.35
N LYS A 307 -9.95 -6.56 -0.29
CA LYS A 307 -11.16 -7.35 -0.52
C LYS A 307 -11.76 -7.84 0.81
N ASN A 308 -10.94 -8.40 1.69
CA ASN A 308 -11.40 -8.89 3.00
C ASN A 308 -11.99 -7.76 3.85
N LEU A 309 -11.32 -6.61 3.91
CA LEU A 309 -11.81 -5.44 4.62
C LEU A 309 -13.13 -4.94 4.04
N SER A 310 -13.24 -4.87 2.71
CA SER A 310 -14.49 -4.46 2.07
C SER A 310 -15.66 -5.38 2.39
N GLN A 311 -15.43 -6.69 2.50
CA GLN A 311 -16.49 -7.63 2.87
C GLN A 311 -16.95 -7.39 4.30
N LEU A 312 -15.99 -7.24 5.22
CA LEU A 312 -16.27 -6.99 6.63
C LEU A 312 -17.06 -5.68 6.85
N LEU A 313 -16.70 -4.61 6.14
CA LEU A 313 -17.38 -3.32 6.24
C LEU A 313 -18.77 -3.30 5.59
N MET A 314 -19.05 -4.24 4.68
CA MET A 314 -20.33 -4.35 3.97
C MET A 314 -21.26 -5.39 4.60
N GLU A 315 -20.91 -5.93 5.76
CA GLU A 315 -21.78 -6.83 6.51
C GLU A 315 -23.10 -6.13 6.86
N SER A 316 -24.22 -6.86 6.76
CA SER A 316 -25.54 -6.30 6.99
C SER A 316 -25.72 -5.91 8.47
N PRO A 317 -26.18 -4.68 8.76
CA PRO A 317 -26.46 -4.24 10.12
C PRO A 317 -27.73 -4.90 10.70
N LEU A 318 -27.75 -5.13 12.01
CA LEU A 318 -28.93 -5.55 12.76
C LEU A 318 -29.51 -4.39 13.57
N SER A 319 -30.22 -3.49 12.88
CA SER A 319 -30.78 -2.27 13.48
C SER A 319 -32.02 -2.53 14.33
N GLY A 320 -32.24 -1.69 15.34
CA GLY A 320 -33.47 -1.71 16.14
C GLY A 320 -33.56 -2.80 17.21
N LYS A 321 -32.48 -3.56 17.44
CA LYS A 321 -32.41 -4.68 18.39
C LYS A 321 -31.62 -4.33 19.65
N THR A 322 -32.03 -4.88 20.79
CA THR A 322 -31.24 -4.87 22.03
C THR A 322 -30.24 -6.02 21.98
N ILE A 323 -28.94 -5.71 22.08
CA ILE A 323 -27.87 -6.67 21.85
C ILE A 323 -27.04 -6.85 23.12
N LEU A 324 -26.78 -8.09 23.51
CA LEU A 324 -25.78 -8.43 24.53
C LEU A 324 -24.48 -8.83 23.83
N GLY A 325 -23.45 -7.99 23.91
CA GLY A 325 -22.10 -8.32 23.50
C GLY A 325 -21.42 -9.23 24.52
N TRP A 326 -20.77 -10.27 24.02
CA TRP A 326 -20.02 -11.25 24.79
C TRP A 326 -18.60 -11.31 24.24
N ASP A 327 -17.64 -10.83 25.02
CA ASP A 327 -16.20 -10.91 24.75
C ASP A 327 -15.60 -12.15 25.46
N PRO A 328 -15.32 -13.25 24.74
CA PRO A 328 -14.84 -14.49 25.33
C PRO A 328 -13.43 -14.37 25.91
N ALA A 329 -13.20 -14.97 27.07
CA ALA A 329 -11.86 -15.23 27.56
C ALA A 329 -11.84 -16.34 28.60
N PHE A 330 -10.70 -17.04 28.69
CA PHE A 330 -10.43 -18.02 29.76
C PHE A 330 -10.14 -17.32 31.11
N ARG A 331 -8.86 -17.07 31.41
CA ARG A 331 -8.39 -16.63 32.73
C ARG A 331 -8.97 -15.30 33.20
N THR A 332 -9.20 -14.36 32.29
CA THR A 332 -9.66 -13.00 32.62
C THR A 332 -11.19 -12.88 32.70
N GLY A 333 -11.94 -13.97 32.49
CA GLY A 333 -13.40 -13.99 32.46
C GLY A 333 -14.00 -13.39 31.19
N CYS A 334 -15.24 -13.76 30.87
CA CYS A 334 -15.98 -13.22 29.73
C CYS A 334 -16.64 -11.90 30.11
N LYS A 335 -16.47 -10.87 29.28
CA LYS A 335 -17.01 -9.51 29.54
C LYS A 335 -18.29 -9.36 28.76
N LEU A 336 -19.31 -8.84 29.42
CA LEU A 336 -20.64 -8.64 28.85
C LEU A 336 -20.94 -7.15 28.77
N ALA A 337 -21.63 -6.74 27.71
CA ALA A 337 -22.20 -5.40 27.59
C ALA A 337 -23.57 -5.48 26.91
N VAL A 338 -24.60 -4.90 27.53
CA VAL A 338 -25.91 -4.78 26.90
C VAL A 338 -26.03 -3.38 26.28
N ILE A 339 -26.37 -3.32 25.00
CA ILE A 339 -26.70 -2.08 24.29
C ILE A 339 -28.17 -2.08 23.86
N ASP A 340 -28.80 -0.91 23.88
CA ASP A 340 -30.15 -0.75 23.35
C ASP A 340 -30.17 -0.64 21.81
N SER A 341 -31.38 -0.50 21.27
CA SER A 341 -31.64 -0.32 19.83
C SER A 341 -30.92 0.87 19.18
N THR A 342 -30.41 1.82 19.97
CA THR A 342 -29.64 2.98 19.51
C THR A 342 -28.13 2.84 19.70
N GLY A 343 -27.69 1.77 20.36
CA GLY A 343 -26.29 1.49 20.65
C GLY A 343 -25.79 2.13 21.96
N LYS A 344 -26.70 2.65 22.78
CA LYS A 344 -26.39 3.15 24.12
C LYS A 344 -26.17 1.96 25.06
N VAL A 345 -25.10 2.01 25.84
CA VAL A 345 -24.79 0.98 26.83
C VAL A 345 -25.74 1.09 28.01
N LEU A 346 -26.38 -0.03 28.37
CA LEU A 346 -27.33 -0.16 29.47
C LEU A 346 -26.69 -0.75 30.73
N GLU A 347 -25.85 -1.78 30.57
CA GLU A 347 -25.16 -2.44 31.68
C GLU A 347 -23.93 -3.22 31.15
N THR A 348 -22.87 -3.29 31.98
CA THR A 348 -21.70 -4.15 31.77
C THR A 348 -21.62 -5.21 32.87
N SER A 349 -21.03 -6.36 32.59
CA SER A 349 -20.81 -7.41 33.59
C SER A 349 -19.56 -8.23 33.29
N LEU A 350 -19.08 -8.96 34.30
CA LEU A 350 -17.94 -9.86 34.20
C LEU A 350 -18.32 -11.22 34.80
N ILE A 351 -18.21 -12.26 33.99
CA ILE A 351 -18.55 -13.64 34.35
C ILE A 351 -17.38 -14.57 34.10
N TYR A 352 -17.40 -15.77 34.68
CA TYR A 352 -16.30 -16.75 34.57
C TYR A 352 -16.81 -18.15 34.18
N PRO A 353 -17.46 -18.29 33.01
CA PRO A 353 -18.11 -19.54 32.64
C PRO A 353 -17.12 -20.62 32.16
N THR A 354 -15.95 -20.23 31.67
CA THR A 354 -14.93 -21.12 31.09
C THR A 354 -13.81 -21.46 32.08
N GLU A 355 -12.87 -22.30 31.65
CA GLU A 355 -11.65 -22.59 32.41
C GLU A 355 -10.85 -21.31 32.71
N PRO A 356 -10.16 -21.24 33.87
CA PRO A 356 -10.05 -22.27 34.91
C PRO A 356 -11.17 -22.27 35.96
N GLN A 357 -12.05 -21.27 35.99
CA GLN A 357 -13.03 -21.13 37.09
C GLN A 357 -14.31 -21.96 36.88
N ASN A 358 -14.75 -22.19 35.64
CA ASN A 358 -15.90 -23.03 35.28
C ASN A 358 -17.19 -22.70 36.06
N LYS A 359 -17.45 -21.42 36.35
CA LYS A 359 -18.63 -20.94 37.10
C LYS A 359 -19.87 -20.83 36.19
N VAL A 360 -20.21 -21.91 35.50
CA VAL A 360 -21.26 -21.94 34.47
C VAL A 360 -22.63 -21.55 35.05
N LYS A 361 -23.06 -22.14 36.18
CA LYS A 361 -24.39 -21.86 36.79
C LYS A 361 -24.54 -20.42 37.28
N GLU A 362 -23.48 -19.86 37.86
CA GLU A 362 -23.47 -18.45 38.30
C GLU A 362 -23.59 -17.52 37.09
N SER A 363 -22.85 -17.83 36.03
CA SER A 363 -22.85 -17.07 34.77
C SER A 363 -24.20 -17.16 34.05
N GLU A 364 -24.80 -18.36 34.00
CA GLU A 364 -26.14 -18.59 33.46
C GLU A 364 -27.19 -17.71 34.14
N LYS A 365 -27.16 -17.63 35.48
CA LYS A 365 -28.08 -16.76 36.22
C LYS A 365 -27.91 -15.29 35.82
N VAL A 366 -26.68 -14.79 35.78
CA VAL A 366 -26.39 -13.39 35.40
C VAL A 366 -26.90 -13.10 33.98
N VAL A 367 -26.65 -13.99 33.03
CA VAL A 367 -27.06 -13.81 31.63
C VAL A 367 -28.58 -13.82 31.49
N LEU A 368 -29.28 -14.76 32.15
CA LEU A 368 -30.74 -14.81 32.15
C LEU A 368 -31.37 -13.57 32.83
N ASP A 369 -30.76 -13.08 33.90
CA ASP A 369 -31.20 -11.85 34.58
C ASP A 369 -31.05 -10.63 33.65
N LEU A 370 -29.93 -10.51 32.90
CA LEU A 370 -29.72 -9.46 31.90
C LEU A 370 -30.70 -9.56 30.73
N ILE A 371 -30.91 -10.76 30.18
CA ILE A 371 -31.88 -11.01 29.10
C ILE A 371 -33.27 -10.53 29.53
N LYS A 372 -33.71 -10.92 30.72
CA LYS A 372 -35.04 -10.56 31.23
C LYS A 372 -35.16 -9.07 31.57
N LYS A 373 -34.11 -8.47 32.13
CA LYS A 373 -34.10 -7.06 32.56
C LYS A 373 -34.18 -6.10 31.38
N TYR A 374 -33.52 -6.42 30.27
CA TYR A 374 -33.37 -5.53 29.13
C TYR A 374 -34.11 -5.98 27.86
N ASP A 375 -34.80 -7.12 27.90
CA ASP A 375 -35.47 -7.70 26.74
C ASP A 375 -34.48 -7.89 25.58
N VAL A 376 -33.37 -8.58 25.87
CA VAL A 376 -32.30 -8.82 24.90
C VAL A 376 -32.84 -9.65 23.74
N ASP A 377 -32.65 -9.19 22.51
CA ASP A 377 -33.05 -9.91 21.30
C ASP A 377 -31.99 -10.94 20.87
N VAL A 378 -30.71 -10.57 20.96
CA VAL A 378 -29.60 -11.35 20.41
C VAL A 378 -28.33 -11.22 21.23
N ILE A 379 -27.51 -12.27 21.25
CA ILE A 379 -26.17 -12.30 21.84
C ILE A 379 -25.11 -12.28 20.74
N ALA A 380 -24.26 -11.25 20.73
CA ALA A 380 -23.12 -11.13 19.84
C ALA A 380 -21.85 -11.71 20.51
N ILE A 381 -21.32 -12.82 20.00
CA ILE A 381 -20.15 -13.51 20.58
C ILE A 381 -18.91 -13.19 19.75
N GLY A 382 -17.86 -12.63 20.36
CA GLY A 382 -16.57 -12.43 19.70
C GLY A 382 -15.95 -13.75 19.23
N ASN A 383 -15.33 -13.78 18.05
CA ASN A 383 -14.69 -14.97 17.49
C ASN A 383 -13.25 -15.21 17.99
N GLY A 384 -12.94 -14.70 19.18
CA GLY A 384 -11.63 -14.75 19.83
C GLY A 384 -11.26 -16.05 20.54
N THR A 385 -10.36 -15.88 21.50
CA THR A 385 -9.94 -16.95 22.40
C THR A 385 -11.09 -17.36 23.30
N ALA A 386 -11.34 -18.66 23.46
CA ALA A 386 -12.48 -19.23 24.20
C ALA A 386 -13.86 -19.01 23.55
N SER A 387 -13.92 -18.65 22.27
CA SER A 387 -15.17 -18.40 21.54
C SER A 387 -16.03 -19.66 21.38
N ARG A 388 -15.41 -20.82 21.08
CA ARG A 388 -16.12 -22.11 20.94
C ARG A 388 -16.75 -22.55 22.26
N GLU A 389 -15.99 -22.45 23.35
CA GLU A 389 -16.46 -22.77 24.69
C GLU A 389 -17.59 -21.82 25.11
N SER A 390 -17.47 -20.53 24.77
CA SER A 390 -18.52 -19.54 25.01
C SER A 390 -19.77 -19.80 24.19
N GLU A 391 -19.64 -20.21 22.93
CA GLU A 391 -20.75 -20.58 22.05
C GLU A 391 -21.55 -21.75 22.63
N GLU A 392 -20.89 -22.83 23.06
CA GLU A 392 -21.55 -23.98 23.69
C GLU A 392 -22.30 -23.57 24.97
N ILE A 393 -21.71 -22.70 25.79
CA ILE A 393 -22.33 -22.20 27.02
C ILE A 393 -23.55 -21.32 26.70
N VAL A 394 -23.41 -20.36 25.80
CA VAL A 394 -24.49 -19.45 25.40
C VAL A 394 -25.66 -20.23 24.80
N ALA A 395 -25.39 -21.18 23.90
CA ALA A 395 -26.41 -22.04 23.30
C ALA A 395 -27.21 -22.83 24.35
N ASN A 396 -26.55 -23.28 25.42
CA ASN A 396 -27.22 -23.96 26.53
C ASN A 396 -28.06 -23.00 27.38
N ILE A 397 -27.56 -21.79 27.67
CA ILE A 397 -28.27 -20.78 28.47
C ILE A 397 -29.57 -20.34 27.78
N ILE A 398 -29.53 -20.08 26.47
CA ILE A 398 -30.67 -19.54 25.72
C ILE A 398 -31.67 -20.59 25.23
N LYS A 399 -31.44 -21.88 25.51
CA LYS A 399 -32.23 -22.99 24.97
C LYS A 399 -33.75 -22.87 25.19
N ASN A 400 -34.16 -22.20 26.27
CA ASN A 400 -35.57 -21.99 26.63
C ASN A 400 -35.99 -20.51 26.56
N THR A 401 -35.28 -19.69 25.79
CA THR A 401 -35.61 -18.29 25.53
C THR A 401 -35.88 -18.07 24.04
N SER A 402 -36.36 -16.87 23.67
CA SER A 402 -36.49 -16.44 22.27
C SER A 402 -35.23 -15.77 21.73
N VAL A 403 -34.15 -15.75 22.52
CA VAL A 403 -32.89 -15.07 22.18
C VAL A 403 -32.08 -15.94 21.24
N GLU A 404 -31.51 -15.32 20.22
CA GLU A 404 -30.57 -15.97 19.29
C GLU A 404 -29.13 -15.54 19.59
N TYR A 405 -28.14 -16.26 19.06
CA TYR A 405 -26.75 -15.80 19.10
C TYR A 405 -26.14 -15.75 17.71
N ILE A 406 -25.12 -14.92 17.56
CA ILE A 406 -24.33 -14.81 16.34
C ILE A 406 -22.86 -14.58 16.69
N ILE A 407 -21.99 -15.20 15.90
CA ILE A 407 -20.55 -15.00 16.00
C ILE A 407 -20.15 -13.74 15.23
N VAL A 408 -19.44 -12.84 15.90
CA VAL A 408 -18.99 -11.55 15.37
C VAL A 408 -17.47 -11.52 15.33
N ASN A 409 -16.92 -10.95 14.26
CA ASN A 409 -15.48 -10.74 14.15
C ASN A 409 -15.01 -9.71 15.19
N GLU A 410 -14.14 -10.11 16.11
CA GLU A 410 -13.58 -9.23 17.15
C GLU A 410 -12.25 -8.56 16.75
N ALA A 411 -11.76 -8.77 15.53
CA ALA A 411 -10.47 -8.22 15.08
C ALA A 411 -10.44 -6.70 15.28
N GLY A 412 -9.39 -6.21 15.93
CA GLY A 412 -9.23 -4.79 16.26
C GLY A 412 -10.07 -4.30 17.45
N ALA A 413 -10.90 -5.12 18.12
CA ALA A 413 -11.66 -4.71 19.30
C ALA A 413 -10.75 -4.31 20.46
N SER A 414 -9.66 -5.07 20.66
CA SER A 414 -8.61 -4.74 21.62
C SER A 414 -7.83 -3.47 21.26
N VAL A 415 -7.65 -3.19 19.96
CA VAL A 415 -7.01 -1.96 19.50
C VAL A 415 -7.92 -0.75 19.73
N TYR A 416 -9.22 -0.92 19.49
CA TYR A 416 -10.23 0.09 19.82
C TYR A 416 -10.27 0.36 21.32
N SER A 417 -10.40 -0.68 22.16
CA SER A 417 -10.63 -0.51 23.60
C SER A 417 -9.49 0.21 24.32
N ALA A 418 -8.26 0.03 23.83
CA ALA A 418 -7.05 0.73 24.29
C ALA A 418 -6.79 2.07 23.58
N SER A 419 -7.69 2.52 22.71
CA SER A 419 -7.51 3.77 21.96
C SER A 419 -8.02 4.99 22.74
N LYS A 420 -7.42 6.15 22.44
CA LYS A 420 -7.89 7.45 22.96
C LYS A 420 -9.35 7.74 22.59
N LEU A 421 -9.80 7.24 21.45
CA LEU A 421 -11.20 7.41 21.03
C LEU A 421 -12.13 6.67 21.98
N ALA A 422 -11.78 5.44 22.37
CA ALA A 422 -12.57 4.68 23.34
C ALA A 422 -12.48 5.28 24.76
N ASP A 423 -11.35 5.89 25.14
CA ASP A 423 -11.25 6.70 26.36
C ASP A 423 -12.21 7.89 26.35
N GLU A 424 -12.34 8.57 25.20
CA GLU A 424 -13.27 9.69 25.03
C GLU A 424 -14.74 9.24 25.01
N GLU A 425 -15.05 8.09 24.37
CA GLU A 425 -16.42 7.54 24.34
C GLU A 425 -16.85 6.94 25.68
N PHE A 426 -15.94 6.30 26.42
CA PHE A 426 -16.22 5.59 27.66
C PHE A 426 -15.14 5.81 28.74
N PRO A 427 -15.07 7.02 29.35
CA PRO A 427 -14.05 7.37 30.33
C PRO A 427 -14.06 6.47 31.57
N ASP A 428 -15.24 6.03 31.99
CA ASP A 428 -15.44 5.26 33.22
C ASP A 428 -15.31 3.74 33.03
N PHE A 429 -15.13 3.27 31.79
CA PHE A 429 -15.08 1.84 31.48
C PHE A 429 -13.64 1.36 31.37
N ASN A 430 -13.39 0.12 31.79
CA ASN A 430 -12.11 -0.53 31.54
C ASN A 430 -12.02 -1.08 30.10
N GLU A 431 -10.83 -1.50 29.68
CA GLU A 431 -10.57 -2.01 28.31
C GLU A 431 -11.46 -3.22 27.94
N GLY A 432 -11.73 -4.12 28.89
CA GLY A 432 -12.57 -5.29 28.63
C GLY A 432 -14.04 -4.94 28.43
N GLU A 433 -14.55 -3.97 29.18
CA GLU A 433 -15.92 -3.47 29.02
C GLU A 433 -16.09 -2.78 27.66
N ARG A 434 -15.13 -1.93 27.26
CA ARG A 434 -15.13 -1.27 25.96
C ARG A 434 -15.07 -2.26 24.80
N SER A 435 -14.33 -3.35 24.97
CA SER A 435 -14.24 -4.45 23.99
C SER A 435 -15.60 -5.12 23.79
N ALA A 436 -16.27 -5.51 24.87
CA ALA A 436 -17.62 -6.11 24.81
C ALA A 436 -18.66 -5.16 24.19
N VAL A 437 -18.58 -3.85 24.48
CA VAL A 437 -19.41 -2.83 23.82
C VAL A 437 -19.14 -2.77 22.32
N SER A 438 -17.87 -2.83 21.90
CA SER A 438 -17.52 -2.83 20.47
C SER A 438 -18.06 -4.06 19.75
N ILE A 439 -18.00 -5.25 20.37
CA ILE A 439 -18.58 -6.48 19.81
C ILE A 439 -20.09 -6.33 19.60
N ALA A 440 -20.81 -5.80 20.60
CA ALA A 440 -22.25 -5.56 20.47
C ALA A 440 -22.58 -4.56 19.35
N ARG A 441 -21.87 -3.43 19.30
CA ARG A 441 -22.08 -2.37 18.29
C ARG A 441 -21.71 -2.80 16.87
N ARG A 442 -20.73 -3.69 16.71
CA ARG A 442 -20.41 -4.28 15.40
C ARG A 442 -21.57 -5.06 14.81
N LEU A 443 -22.31 -5.82 15.62
CA LEU A 443 -23.50 -6.51 15.11
C LEU A 443 -24.60 -5.51 14.73
N GLN A 444 -24.76 -4.45 15.51
CA GLN A 444 -25.75 -3.41 15.24
C GLN A 444 -25.46 -2.66 13.94
N ASP A 445 -24.22 -2.21 13.75
CA ASP A 445 -23.74 -1.54 12.54
C ASP A 445 -22.22 -1.79 12.36
N PRO A 446 -21.84 -2.78 11.53
CA PRO A 446 -20.44 -3.12 11.30
C PRO A 446 -19.64 -1.94 10.77
N LEU A 447 -20.21 -1.18 9.82
CA LEU A 447 -19.54 -0.06 9.20
C LEU A 447 -19.25 1.04 10.22
N ALA A 448 -20.26 1.49 10.96
CA ALA A 448 -20.12 2.60 11.90
C ALA A 448 -19.15 2.30 13.06
N GLU A 449 -19.04 1.03 13.46
CA GLU A 449 -18.14 0.61 14.52
C GLU A 449 -16.71 0.33 14.01
N LEU A 450 -16.54 -0.34 12.87
CA LEU A 450 -15.21 -0.67 12.33
C LEU A 450 -14.42 0.56 11.85
N VAL A 451 -15.08 1.62 11.36
CA VAL A 451 -14.38 2.87 10.97
C VAL A 451 -13.71 3.60 12.13
N LYS A 452 -14.02 3.24 13.38
CA LYS A 452 -13.35 3.77 14.58
C LYS A 452 -11.94 3.19 14.77
N ILE A 453 -11.63 2.11 14.07
CA ILE A 453 -10.37 1.38 14.17
C ILE A 453 -9.46 1.79 13.01
N ASP A 454 -8.15 1.86 13.27
CA ASP A 454 -7.16 2.01 12.21
C ASP A 454 -7.28 0.82 11.24
N PRO A 455 -7.51 1.03 9.92
CA PRO A 455 -7.82 -0.07 9.00
C PRO A 455 -6.76 -1.18 8.95
N LYS A 456 -5.47 -0.88 9.17
CA LYS A 456 -4.41 -1.93 9.26
C LYS A 456 -4.48 -2.79 10.52
N SER A 457 -5.21 -2.33 11.54
CA SER A 457 -5.40 -3.03 12.81
C SER A 457 -6.62 -3.95 12.80
N ILE A 458 -7.48 -3.81 11.78
CA ILE A 458 -8.51 -4.79 11.46
C ILE A 458 -7.76 -5.94 10.78
N GLY A 459 -7.49 -7.02 11.53
CA GLY A 459 -6.60 -8.11 11.11
C GLY A 459 -7.02 -8.81 9.82
N VAL A 460 -6.57 -8.27 8.68
CA VAL A 460 -7.04 -8.66 7.34
C VAL A 460 -6.10 -9.62 6.61
N GLY A 461 -4.92 -9.92 7.18
CA GLY A 461 -4.18 -11.12 6.82
C GLY A 461 -2.77 -11.27 7.40
N GLN A 462 -2.15 -12.41 7.05
CA GLN A 462 -1.00 -13.00 7.75
C GLN A 462 0.27 -12.15 7.75
N TYR A 463 0.56 -11.42 6.67
CA TYR A 463 1.81 -10.67 6.47
C TYR A 463 1.66 -9.15 6.64
N GLN A 464 0.54 -8.68 7.18
CA GLN A 464 0.21 -7.25 7.24
C GLN A 464 1.28 -6.40 7.96
N HIS A 465 2.00 -6.99 8.92
CA HIS A 465 3.03 -6.29 9.70
C HIS A 465 4.41 -6.24 9.02
N ASP A 466 4.66 -7.08 8.01
CA ASP A 466 5.96 -7.18 7.31
C ASP A 466 6.02 -6.33 6.04
N MET A 467 4.94 -5.61 5.75
CA MET A 467 4.76 -4.85 4.53
C MET A 467 4.98 -3.36 4.75
N ASN A 468 5.13 -2.61 3.67
CA ASN A 468 5.13 -1.16 3.70
C ASN A 468 3.85 -0.60 4.36
N GLN A 469 3.98 -0.20 5.61
CA GLN A 469 2.85 0.26 6.43
C GLN A 469 2.17 1.51 5.86
N LYS A 470 2.92 2.37 5.16
CA LYS A 470 2.34 3.56 4.54
C LYS A 470 1.42 3.18 3.39
N GLN A 471 1.91 2.33 2.48
CA GLN A 471 1.12 1.87 1.33
C GLN A 471 -0.09 1.05 1.76
N LEU A 472 0.06 0.21 2.79
CA LEU A 472 -1.04 -0.54 3.39
C LEU A 472 -2.12 0.40 3.93
N ASN A 473 -1.75 1.41 4.73
CA ASN A 473 -2.71 2.36 5.30
C ASN A 473 -3.44 3.19 4.23
N GLU A 474 -2.71 3.66 3.22
CA GLU A 474 -3.30 4.41 2.10
C GLU A 474 -4.33 3.54 1.35
N SER A 475 -4.00 2.28 1.09
CA SER A 475 -4.87 1.36 0.35
C SER A 475 -6.11 0.97 1.16
N LEU A 476 -5.94 0.57 2.42
CA LEU A 476 -7.05 0.18 3.29
C LEU A 476 -7.93 1.39 3.65
N GLY A 477 -7.34 2.58 3.84
CA GLY A 477 -8.10 3.82 4.00
C GLY A 477 -8.96 4.14 2.77
N GLY A 478 -8.44 3.90 1.56
CA GLY A 478 -9.22 4.01 0.32
C GLY A 478 -10.39 3.02 0.23
N VAL A 479 -10.26 1.82 0.79
CA VAL A 479 -11.35 0.85 0.89
C VAL A 479 -12.44 1.35 1.83
N VAL A 480 -12.07 1.85 3.01
CA VAL A 480 -13.03 2.43 3.96
C VAL A 480 -13.76 3.61 3.34
N GLU A 481 -13.03 4.55 2.71
CA GLU A 481 -13.63 5.66 1.97
C GLU A 481 -14.63 5.15 0.94
N ARG A 482 -14.24 4.17 0.10
CA ARG A 482 -15.15 3.62 -0.92
C ARG A 482 -16.42 3.06 -0.29
N VAL A 483 -16.31 2.20 0.72
CA VAL A 483 -17.47 1.54 1.35
C VAL A 483 -18.39 2.56 2.03
N VAL A 484 -17.83 3.52 2.77
CA VAL A 484 -18.61 4.58 3.43
C VAL A 484 -19.39 5.40 2.42
N ASN A 485 -18.76 5.77 1.30
CA ASN A 485 -19.45 6.51 0.24
C ASN A 485 -20.42 5.62 -0.54
N GLU A 486 -20.16 4.31 -0.65
CA GLU A 486 -21.04 3.34 -1.30
C GLU A 486 -22.38 3.23 -0.54
N VAL A 487 -22.32 2.99 0.76
CA VAL A 487 -23.49 2.85 1.66
C VAL A 487 -24.17 4.21 1.90
N GLY A 488 -23.39 5.26 2.07
CA GLY A 488 -23.85 6.57 2.51
C GLY A 488 -24.06 6.66 4.03
N VAL A 489 -24.12 7.88 4.54
CA VAL A 489 -24.03 8.14 5.99
C VAL A 489 -25.14 9.09 6.44
N ASP A 490 -25.94 8.72 7.43
CA ASP A 490 -26.93 9.64 8.01
C ASP A 490 -26.25 10.76 8.83
N LEU A 491 -26.49 12.02 8.46
CA LEU A 491 -25.90 13.19 9.11
C LEU A 491 -26.27 13.31 10.58
N ASN A 492 -27.46 12.85 10.95
CA ASN A 492 -27.98 13.06 12.29
C ASN A 492 -27.46 12.05 13.32
N THR A 493 -27.05 10.87 12.87
CA THR A 493 -26.60 9.77 13.73
C THR A 493 -25.10 9.48 13.62
N ALA A 494 -24.48 9.80 12.48
CA ALA A 494 -23.09 9.42 12.23
C ALA A 494 -22.09 10.00 13.23
N SER A 495 -21.06 9.22 13.53
CA SER A 495 -19.93 9.63 14.35
C SER A 495 -18.94 10.50 13.57
N SER A 496 -18.05 11.21 14.29
CA SER A 496 -16.99 11.99 13.63
C SER A 496 -16.05 11.09 12.81
N SER A 497 -15.85 9.85 13.26
CA SER A 497 -15.01 8.86 12.60
C SER A 497 -15.60 8.44 11.26
N LEU A 498 -16.91 8.18 11.22
CA LEU A 498 -17.61 7.81 9.99
C LEU A 498 -17.68 8.98 8.99
N LEU A 499 -18.02 10.18 9.46
CA LEU A 499 -18.08 11.38 8.62
C LEU A 499 -16.73 11.72 7.97
N ASN A 500 -15.60 11.40 8.60
CA ASN A 500 -14.27 11.68 8.07
C ASN A 500 -13.92 10.86 6.81
N TYR A 501 -14.68 9.80 6.52
CA TYR A 501 -14.52 9.00 5.29
C TYR A 501 -15.50 9.39 4.18
N VAL A 502 -16.42 10.32 4.45
CA VAL A 502 -17.32 10.84 3.43
C VAL A 502 -16.55 11.76 2.48
N SER A 503 -16.76 11.57 1.18
CA SER A 503 -16.15 12.34 0.11
C SER A 503 -16.20 13.85 0.37
N GLY A 504 -15.03 14.50 0.38
CA GLY A 504 -14.90 15.94 0.59
C GLY A 504 -14.94 16.40 2.04
N ILE A 505 -15.32 15.53 2.99
CA ILE A 505 -15.34 15.86 4.43
C ILE A 505 -13.95 15.60 5.02
N THR A 506 -13.43 16.59 5.74
CA THR A 506 -12.17 16.47 6.48
C THR A 506 -12.45 16.26 7.96
N LYS A 507 -11.44 15.83 8.73
CA LYS A 507 -11.53 15.71 10.21
C LYS A 507 -12.04 16.99 10.88
N SER A 508 -11.65 18.17 10.37
CA SER A 508 -12.14 19.44 10.90
C SER A 508 -13.61 19.68 10.56
N THR A 509 -14.03 19.35 9.34
CA THR A 509 -15.42 19.54 8.89
C THR A 509 -16.36 18.54 9.56
N ALA A 510 -15.95 17.29 9.75
CA ALA A 510 -16.69 16.26 10.47
C ALA A 510 -17.04 16.71 11.90
N LYS A 511 -16.06 17.26 12.64
CA LYS A 511 -16.30 17.85 13.97
C LYS A 511 -17.29 19.01 13.93
N ASN A 512 -17.15 19.90 12.95
CA ASN A 512 -18.06 21.05 12.83
C ASN A 512 -19.50 20.64 12.48
N ILE A 513 -19.70 19.54 11.73
CA ILE A 513 -21.04 18.97 11.45
C ILE A 513 -21.68 18.51 12.75
N ILE A 514 -20.93 17.84 13.62
CA ILE A 514 -21.41 17.38 14.92
C ILE A 514 -21.74 18.55 15.83
N SER A 515 -20.84 19.52 15.96
CA SER A 515 -21.10 20.73 16.76
C SER A 515 -22.33 21.50 16.24
N TYR A 516 -22.50 21.58 14.92
CA TYR A 516 -23.67 22.23 14.33
C TYR A 516 -24.97 21.52 14.75
N ARG A 517 -25.04 20.18 14.67
CA ARG A 517 -26.26 19.45 15.08
C ARG A 517 -26.51 19.47 16.59
N GLU A 518 -25.47 19.57 17.40
CA GLU A 518 -25.58 19.72 18.85
C GLU A 518 -26.11 21.10 19.23
N GLU A 519 -25.69 22.15 18.52
CA GLU A 519 -26.10 23.53 18.79
C GLU A 519 -27.45 23.91 18.18
N ASN A 520 -27.76 23.40 16.98
CA ASN A 520 -28.91 23.82 16.17
C ASN A 520 -30.01 22.75 16.08
N GLY A 521 -29.78 21.55 16.61
CA GLY A 521 -30.65 20.40 16.46
C GLY A 521 -30.39 19.62 15.17
N LYS A 522 -31.26 18.64 14.88
CA LYS A 522 -31.12 17.75 13.71
C LYS A 522 -31.16 18.53 12.39
N PHE A 523 -30.39 18.07 11.41
CA PHE A 523 -30.51 18.49 10.01
C PHE A 523 -31.85 18.01 9.44
N ASN A 524 -32.60 18.90 8.78
CA ASN A 524 -33.88 18.57 8.14
C ASN A 524 -33.75 18.45 6.62
N ASN A 525 -32.74 19.11 6.04
CA ASN A 525 -32.37 18.97 4.64
C ASN A 525 -30.85 19.14 4.42
N ARG A 526 -30.35 18.63 3.28
CA ARG A 526 -28.91 18.68 2.98
C ARG A 526 -28.36 20.10 2.86
N LYS A 527 -29.16 21.08 2.43
CA LYS A 527 -28.68 22.46 2.18
C LYS A 527 -28.19 23.14 3.46
N GLU A 528 -28.68 22.72 4.62
CA GLU A 528 -28.20 23.18 5.93
C GLU A 528 -26.70 22.93 6.14
N LEU A 529 -26.08 21.97 5.44
CA LEU A 529 -24.63 21.77 5.47
C LEU A 529 -23.84 23.03 5.06
N LEU A 530 -24.42 23.91 4.24
CA LEU A 530 -23.78 25.17 3.84
C LEU A 530 -23.65 26.16 5.02
N ASN A 531 -24.39 25.96 6.10
CA ASN A 531 -24.28 26.73 7.33
C ASN A 531 -23.16 26.21 8.25
N VAL A 532 -22.62 25.02 7.99
CA VAL A 532 -21.56 24.43 8.79
C VAL A 532 -20.23 25.15 8.54
N LYS A 533 -19.56 25.54 9.63
CA LYS A 533 -18.28 26.24 9.59
C LYS A 533 -17.24 25.48 8.74
N LYS A 534 -16.56 26.18 7.83
CA LYS A 534 -15.56 25.63 6.88
C LYS A 534 -16.10 24.61 5.88
N LEU A 535 -17.43 24.46 5.74
CA LEU A 535 -18.05 23.66 4.68
C LEU A 535 -18.47 24.60 3.55
N GLY A 536 -17.62 24.72 2.53
CA GLY A 536 -17.89 25.57 1.36
C GLY A 536 -18.71 24.87 0.27
N LYS A 537 -19.13 25.62 -0.75
CA LYS A 537 -19.90 25.11 -1.90
C LYS A 537 -19.24 23.91 -2.59
N LYS A 538 -17.90 23.92 -2.74
CA LYS A 538 -17.18 22.80 -3.35
C LYS A 538 -17.23 21.55 -2.47
N THR A 539 -17.01 21.69 -1.17
CA THR A 539 -17.17 20.58 -0.22
C THR A 539 -18.59 20.02 -0.22
N PHE A 540 -19.60 20.91 -0.24
CA PHE A 540 -21.00 20.52 -0.35
C PHE A 540 -21.26 19.71 -1.63
N GLU A 541 -20.78 20.17 -2.79
CA GLU A 541 -20.86 19.41 -4.05
C GLU A 541 -20.23 18.01 -3.89
N GLN A 542 -19.06 17.91 -3.25
CA GLN A 542 -18.38 16.62 -3.12
C GLN A 542 -19.05 15.66 -2.12
N CYS A 543 -19.77 16.16 -1.11
CA CYS A 543 -20.30 15.33 -0.02
C CYS A 543 -21.82 15.11 -0.06
N ALA A 544 -22.60 16.03 -0.64
CA ALA A 544 -24.06 16.06 -0.45
C ALA A 544 -24.77 14.78 -0.92
N GLY A 545 -24.29 14.14 -1.98
CA GLY A 545 -24.86 12.87 -2.45
C GLY A 545 -24.43 11.63 -1.65
N PHE A 546 -23.51 11.76 -0.71
CA PHE A 546 -23.00 10.64 0.11
C PHE A 546 -23.56 10.65 1.53
N VAL A 547 -24.27 11.71 1.89
CA VAL A 547 -24.89 11.87 3.20
C VAL A 547 -26.40 11.77 3.07
N LYS A 548 -27.04 11.12 4.02
CA LYS A 548 -28.49 10.91 4.08
C LYS A 548 -29.06 11.64 5.29
N ILE A 549 -30.37 11.85 5.26
CA ILE A 549 -31.12 12.37 6.40
C ILE A 549 -32.38 11.51 6.51
N ASP A 550 -32.47 10.76 7.60
CA ASP A 550 -33.68 9.99 7.89
C ASP A 550 -34.83 10.94 8.22
N ASN A 551 -36.01 10.66 7.66
CA ASN A 551 -37.21 11.50 7.80
C ASN A 551 -36.97 12.99 7.41
N ALA A 552 -36.22 13.23 6.33
CA ALA A 552 -35.95 14.56 5.81
C ALA A 552 -37.21 15.29 5.30
N GLU A 553 -37.17 16.62 5.26
CA GLU A 553 -38.21 17.45 4.64
C GLU A 553 -38.40 17.13 3.15
N HIS A 554 -37.30 16.83 2.46
CA HIS A 554 -37.30 16.44 1.06
C HIS A 554 -36.96 14.94 0.94
N PRO A 555 -37.87 14.06 0.47
CA PRO A 555 -37.64 12.61 0.45
C PRO A 555 -36.35 12.16 -0.29
N LEU A 556 -35.94 12.88 -1.33
CA LEU A 556 -34.67 12.61 -2.03
C LEU A 556 -33.41 12.77 -1.15
N ASP A 557 -33.48 13.50 -0.03
CA ASP A 557 -32.35 13.62 0.90
C ASP A 557 -32.04 12.29 1.64
N ASN A 558 -32.96 11.32 1.60
CA ASN A 558 -32.70 9.96 2.08
C ASN A 558 -32.15 9.00 0.99
N THR A 559 -31.98 9.48 -0.24
CA THR A 559 -31.52 8.66 -1.38
C THR A 559 -30.07 8.96 -1.76
N THR A 560 -29.47 8.20 -2.68
CA THR A 560 -28.15 8.55 -3.23
C THR A 560 -28.23 9.57 -4.38
N ILE A 561 -29.39 10.18 -4.65
CA ILE A 561 -29.53 11.17 -5.71
C ILE A 561 -28.87 12.46 -5.23
N HIS A 562 -27.97 13.02 -6.04
CA HIS A 562 -27.31 14.28 -5.71
C HIS A 562 -28.29 15.46 -5.85
N PRO A 563 -28.20 16.50 -4.99
CA PRO A 563 -29.05 17.69 -5.10
C PRO A 563 -29.07 18.37 -6.47
N GLU A 564 -27.99 18.24 -7.26
CA GLU A 564 -27.92 18.77 -8.63
C GLU A 564 -28.92 18.11 -9.60
N SER A 565 -29.44 16.94 -9.25
CA SER A 565 -30.32 16.11 -10.09
C SER A 565 -31.75 16.02 -9.56
N TYR A 566 -32.11 16.80 -8.53
CA TYR A 566 -33.47 16.73 -7.93
C TYR A 566 -34.56 17.07 -8.94
N ASP A 567 -34.38 18.15 -9.70
CA ASP A 567 -35.34 18.55 -10.74
C ASP A 567 -35.53 17.45 -11.81
N ALA A 568 -34.45 16.74 -12.15
CA ALA A 568 -34.51 15.64 -13.11
C ALA A 568 -35.24 14.42 -12.53
N ALA A 569 -35.00 14.09 -11.26
CA ALA A 569 -35.67 13.00 -10.55
C ALA A 569 -37.19 13.27 -10.41
N VAL A 570 -37.58 14.48 -10.01
CA VAL A 570 -38.99 14.88 -9.91
C VAL A 570 -39.68 14.78 -11.26
N LYS A 571 -39.08 15.32 -12.34
CA LYS A 571 -39.62 15.21 -13.70
C LYS A 571 -39.77 13.75 -14.18
N LEU A 572 -38.90 12.85 -13.73
CA LEU A 572 -39.02 11.42 -14.04
C LEU A 572 -40.21 10.78 -13.32
N LEU A 573 -40.37 11.08 -12.02
CA LEU A 573 -41.53 10.61 -11.24
C LEU A 573 -42.84 11.08 -11.87
N ASP A 574 -42.94 12.38 -12.20
CA ASP A 574 -44.12 12.97 -12.84
C ASP A 574 -44.47 12.27 -14.16
N LYS A 575 -43.46 11.95 -14.99
CA LYS A 575 -43.66 11.23 -16.26
C LYS A 575 -44.17 9.81 -16.08
N LEU A 576 -43.83 9.17 -14.97
CA LEU A 576 -44.26 7.81 -14.63
C LEU A 576 -45.58 7.80 -13.84
N GLY A 577 -46.13 8.98 -13.51
CA GLY A 577 -47.35 9.10 -12.70
C GLY A 577 -47.13 8.87 -11.20
N TYR A 578 -45.87 8.98 -10.73
CA TYR A 578 -45.51 8.88 -9.32
C TYR A 578 -45.24 10.26 -8.72
N THR A 579 -45.30 10.33 -7.40
CA THR A 579 -45.00 11.50 -6.58
C THR A 579 -43.80 11.21 -5.66
N LEU A 580 -43.32 12.24 -4.95
CA LEU A 580 -42.26 12.05 -3.95
C LEU A 580 -42.67 11.12 -2.79
N ALA A 581 -43.98 10.96 -2.54
CA ALA A 581 -44.50 10.06 -1.51
C ALA A 581 -44.40 8.58 -1.91
N ASP A 582 -44.21 8.28 -3.20
CA ASP A 582 -44.09 6.91 -3.72
C ASP A 582 -42.64 6.38 -3.66
N ILE A 583 -41.70 7.19 -3.17
CA ILE A 583 -40.30 6.77 -2.97
C ILE A 583 -40.26 5.83 -1.77
N GLY A 584 -39.81 4.60 -2.00
CA GLY A 584 -39.61 3.61 -0.92
C GLY A 584 -38.59 4.08 0.12
N SER A 585 -38.83 3.68 1.37
CA SER A 585 -37.94 3.91 2.51
C SER A 585 -36.68 3.05 2.47
#